data_AF-A0A843EPJ3-F1
#
_entry.id   AF-A0A843EPJ3-F1
#
_cell.length_a   1.000
_cell.length_b   1.000
_cell.length_c   1.000
_cell.angle_alpha   90.00
_cell.angle_beta   90.00
_cell.angle_gamma   90.00
#
_symmetry.space_group_name_H-M   'P 1'
#
loop_
_entity.id
_entity.type
_entity.pdbx_description
1 polymer ?
#
loop_
_entity_poly.entity_id
_entity_poly.type
_entity_poly.pdbx_seq_one_letter_code
_entity_poly.pdbx_strand_id
1 'polypeptide(L)'
;MEIGEIISDAIRYPLNNMKSLLIYIVIMFVMALIIIFTGIGLVAGQETNQLFASGIIGIIGLILVIIIGLLVDGYGLDIVKLGIDKSDAAPEIDIGRQVIAGLKYLIVGIVYIIIPFIVMLLL
;
A
#
# COMPACT_ATOMS: atom_id res chain seq x y z
N MET A 1 8.94 21.76 18.57
CA MET A 1 8.34 21.74 17.23
C MET A 1 6.96 22.34 17.37
N GLU A 2 6.77 23.49 16.75
CA GLU A 2 5.44 24.08 16.63
C GLU A 2 4.65 23.33 15.54
N ILE A 3 3.32 23.28 15.64
CA ILE A 3 2.48 22.56 14.65
C ILE A 3 2.72 23.10 13.23
N GLY A 4 2.96 24.40 13.10
CA GLY A 4 3.27 25.03 11.81
C GLY A 4 4.56 24.50 11.18
N GLU A 5 5.58 24.22 11.99
CA GLU A 5 6.84 23.62 11.53
C GLU A 5 6.60 22.19 11.03
N ILE A 6 5.84 21.38 11.77
CA ILE A 6 5.53 19.98 11.40
C ILE A 6 4.81 19.92 10.05
N ILE A 7 3.80 20.78 9.85
CA ILE A 7 3.06 20.83 8.58
C ILE A 7 3.95 21.30 7.44
N SER A 8 4.77 22.32 7.67
CA SER A 8 5.73 22.82 6.69
C SER A 8 6.71 21.74 6.26
N ASP A 9 7.24 20.97 7.22
CA ASP A 9 8.20 19.91 6.95
C ASP A 9 7.57 18.71 6.24
N ALA A 10 6.34 18.35 6.60
CA ALA A 10 5.58 17.28 5.93
C ALA A 10 5.34 17.58 4.44
N ILE A 11 5.21 18.85 4.06
CA ILE A 11 5.06 19.28 2.67
C ILE A 11 6.42 19.43 1.98
N ARG A 12 7.44 19.95 2.67
CA ARG A 12 8.78 20.13 2.10
C ARG A 12 9.48 18.81 1.83
N TYR A 13 9.32 17.80 2.68
CA TYR A 13 9.95 16.50 2.54
C TYR A 13 9.71 15.84 1.17
N PRO A 14 8.45 15.62 0.72
CA PRO A 14 8.21 15.05 -0.59
C PRO A 14 8.63 16.00 -1.71
N LEU A 15 8.57 17.33 -1.48
CA LEU A 15 8.95 18.32 -2.48
C LEU A 15 10.45 18.36 -2.77
N ASN A 16 11.27 18.18 -1.75
CA ASN A 16 12.73 18.11 -1.89
C ASN A 16 13.18 16.74 -2.44
N ASN A 17 12.38 15.70 -2.25
CA ASN A 17 12.66 14.32 -2.67
C ASN A 17 11.80 13.88 -3.87
N MET A 18 11.79 14.69 -4.93
CA MET A 18 10.99 14.50 -6.14
C MET A 18 11.07 13.10 -6.76
N LYS A 19 12.26 12.51 -6.82
CA LYS A 19 12.45 11.18 -7.41
C LYS A 19 11.66 10.12 -6.66
N SER A 20 11.76 10.11 -5.33
CA SER A 20 11.07 9.15 -4.47
C SER A 20 9.56 9.42 -4.40
N LEU A 21 9.14 10.69 -4.48
CA LEU A 21 7.73 11.03 -4.65
C LEU A 21 7.17 10.47 -5.96
N LEU A 22 7.89 10.65 -7.07
CA LEU A 22 7.46 10.17 -8.38
C LEU A 22 7.39 8.64 -8.41
N ILE A 23 8.37 7.94 -7.82
CA ILE A 23 8.33 6.48 -7.66
C ILE A 23 7.05 6.05 -6.92
N TYR A 24 6.76 6.69 -5.78
CA TYR A 24 5.56 6.39 -5.01
C TYR A 24 4.27 6.61 -5.82
N ILE A 25 4.17 7.74 -6.53
CA ILE A 25 3.03 8.04 -7.41
C ILE A 25 2.88 6.99 -8.50
N VAL A 26 3.97 6.55 -9.13
CA VAL A 26 3.94 5.52 -10.18
C VAL A 26 3.46 4.19 -9.61
N ILE A 27 3.93 3.76 -8.44
CA ILE A 27 3.47 2.51 -7.80
C ILE A 27 1.97 2.59 -7.52
N MET A 28 1.49 3.70 -6.95
CA MET A 28 0.07 3.93 -6.66
C MET A 28 -0.77 3.96 -7.94
N PHE A 29 -0.24 4.55 -9.01
CA PHE A 29 -0.91 4.58 -10.32
C PHE A 29 -1.02 3.18 -10.92
N VAL A 30 0.04 2.37 -10.86
CA VAL A 30 0.00 0.97 -11.30
C VAL A 30 -1.02 0.17 -10.48
N MET A 31 -1.07 0.35 -9.16
CA MET A 31 -2.08 -0.29 -8.31
C MET A 31 -3.50 0.08 -8.75
N ALA A 32 -3.77 1.37 -8.99
CA ALA A 32 -5.06 1.84 -9.44
C ALA A 32 -5.46 1.23 -10.79
N LEU A 33 -4.53 1.13 -11.74
CA LEU A 33 -4.79 0.48 -13.03
C LEU A 33 -5.17 -0.99 -12.87
N ILE A 34 -4.45 -1.74 -12.01
CA ILE A 34 -4.78 -3.15 -11.78
C ILE A 34 -6.18 -3.30 -11.20
N ILE A 35 -6.57 -2.45 -10.24
CA ILE A 35 -7.92 -2.46 -9.66
C ILE A 35 -8.97 -2.19 -10.74
N ILE A 36 -8.75 -1.16 -11.57
CA ILE A 36 -9.68 -0.79 -12.64
C ILE A 36 -9.81 -1.92 -13.66
N PHE A 37 -8.70 -2.46 -14.17
CA PHE A 37 -8.73 -3.53 -15.17
C PHE A 37 -9.34 -4.81 -14.63
N THR A 38 -9.06 -5.15 -13.37
CA THR A 38 -9.68 -6.31 -12.71
C THR A 38 -11.20 -6.10 -12.60
N GLY A 39 -11.64 -4.92 -12.17
CA GLY A 39 -13.07 -4.58 -12.09
C GLY A 39 -13.78 -4.66 -13.45
N ILE A 40 -13.18 -4.07 -14.50
CA ILE A 40 -13.73 -4.13 -15.86
C ILE A 40 -13.79 -5.58 -16.36
N GLY A 41 -12.72 -6.37 -16.16
CA GLY A 41 -12.68 -7.77 -16.58
C GLY A 41 -13.73 -8.64 -15.88
N LEU A 42 -14.01 -8.38 -14.60
CA LEU A 42 -15.06 -9.05 -13.85
C LEU A 42 -16.46 -8.73 -14.41
N VAL A 43 -16.75 -7.45 -14.65
CA VAL A 43 -18.05 -7.01 -15.18
C VAL A 43 -18.26 -7.54 -16.60
N ALA A 44 -17.28 -7.40 -17.49
CA ALA A 44 -17.39 -7.84 -18.88
C ALA A 44 -17.59 -9.36 -19.02
N GLY A 45 -16.99 -10.16 -18.13
CA GLY A 45 -17.18 -11.61 -18.16
C GLY A 45 -18.53 -12.08 -17.61
N GLN A 46 -19.21 -11.27 -16.78
CA GLN A 46 -20.59 -11.56 -16.37
C GLN A 46 -21.57 -11.31 -17.52
N GLU A 47 -21.42 -10.19 -18.24
CA GLU A 47 -22.25 -9.84 -19.41
C GLU A 47 -22.15 -10.88 -20.54
N THR A 48 -20.97 -11.48 -20.73
CA THR A 48 -20.71 -12.48 -21.79
C THR A 48 -20.95 -13.92 -21.35
N ASN A 49 -21.47 -14.15 -20.12
CA ASN A 49 -21.66 -15.47 -19.50
C ASN A 49 -20.39 -16.35 -19.44
N GLN A 50 -19.20 -15.72 -19.42
CA GLN A 50 -17.89 -16.37 -19.32
C GLN A 50 -17.36 -16.35 -17.87
N LEU A 51 -18.16 -16.88 -16.94
CA LEU A 51 -17.88 -16.81 -15.50
C LEU A 51 -16.52 -17.44 -15.09
N PHE A 52 -16.10 -18.48 -15.79
CA PHE A 52 -14.79 -19.10 -15.54
C PHE A 52 -13.63 -18.16 -15.89
N ALA A 53 -13.71 -17.44 -17.01
CA ALA A 53 -12.66 -16.52 -17.43
C ALA A 53 -12.61 -15.28 -16.52
N SER A 54 -13.76 -14.72 -16.13
CA SER A 54 -13.80 -13.62 -15.17
C SER A 54 -13.29 -14.02 -13.78
N GLY A 55 -13.63 -15.24 -13.32
CA GLY A 55 -13.10 -15.78 -12.06
C GLY A 55 -11.57 -15.80 -12.03
N ILE A 56 -10.93 -16.26 -13.11
CA ILE A 56 -9.46 -16.28 -13.23
C ILE A 56 -8.88 -14.86 -13.20
N ILE A 57 -9.47 -13.92 -13.95
CA ILE A 57 -9.05 -12.51 -13.94
C ILE A 57 -9.16 -11.92 -12.54
N GLY A 58 -10.25 -12.21 -11.83
CA GLY A 58 -10.46 -11.76 -10.45
C GLY A 58 -9.39 -12.26 -9.49
N ILE A 59 -9.05 -13.55 -9.55
CA ILE A 59 -8.02 -14.16 -8.70
C ILE A 59 -6.64 -13.55 -9.00
N ILE A 60 -6.27 -13.43 -10.27
CA ILE A 60 -4.99 -12.83 -10.67
C ILE A 60 -4.92 -11.37 -10.23
N GLY A 61 -5.99 -10.60 -10.47
CA GLY A 61 -6.09 -9.21 -10.04
C GLY A 61 -5.96 -9.04 -8.54
N LEU A 62 -6.62 -9.90 -7.75
CA LEU A 62 -6.53 -9.90 -6.29
C LEU A 62 -5.09 -10.15 -5.82
N ILE A 63 -4.42 -11.16 -6.38
CA ILE A 63 -3.03 -11.48 -6.02
C ILE A 63 -2.11 -10.29 -6.33
N LEU A 64 -2.27 -9.67 -7.50
CA LEU A 64 -1.45 -8.51 -7.89
C LEU A 64 -1.70 -7.30 -6.98
N VAL A 65 -2.96 -7.01 -6.64
CA VAL A 65 -3.32 -5.92 -5.72
C VAL A 65 -2.72 -6.16 -4.33
N ILE A 66 -2.75 -7.40 -3.83
CA ILE A 66 -2.12 -7.75 -2.56
C ILE A 66 -0.61 -7.51 -2.63
N ILE A 67 0.07 -8.00 -3.67
CA ILE A 67 1.54 -7.85 -3.81
C ILE A 67 1.94 -6.38 -3.87
N ILE A 68 1.24 -5.57 -4.68
CA ILE A 68 1.54 -4.13 -4.78
C ILE A 68 1.14 -3.40 -3.49
N GLY A 69 0.05 -3.78 -2.84
CA GLY A 69 -0.34 -3.24 -1.53
C GLY A 69 0.75 -3.44 -0.49
N LEU A 70 1.32 -4.64 -0.40
CA LEU A 70 2.46 -4.93 0.49
C LEU A 70 3.69 -4.08 0.16
N LEU A 71 3.96 -3.84 -1.13
CA LEU A 71 5.04 -2.97 -1.56
C LEU A 71 4.81 -1.52 -1.08
N VAL A 72 3.59 -1.01 -1.23
CA VAL A 72 3.19 0.33 -0.79
C VAL A 72 3.32 0.46 0.73
N ASP A 73 2.82 -0.51 1.49
CA ASP A 73 2.91 -0.52 2.96
C ASP A 73 4.37 -0.58 3.43
N GLY A 74 5.19 -1.42 2.79
CA GLY A 74 6.61 -1.50 3.07
C GLY A 74 7.36 -0.21 2.78
N TYR A 75 7.07 0.43 1.65
CA TYR A 75 7.64 1.73 1.30
C TYR A 75 7.20 2.83 2.28
N GLY A 76 5.91 2.84 2.66
CA GLY A 76 5.38 3.73 3.69
C GLY A 76 6.06 3.56 5.04
N LEU A 77 6.35 2.32 5.44
CA LEU A 77 7.08 2.03 6.67
C LEU A 77 8.51 2.59 6.64
N ASP A 78 9.16 2.57 5.49
CA ASP A 78 10.49 3.17 5.33
C ASP A 78 10.44 4.69 5.49
N ILE A 79 9.40 5.37 4.96
CA ILE A 79 9.17 6.81 5.20
C ILE A 79 8.98 7.09 6.70
N VAL A 80 8.17 6.27 7.39
CA VAL A 80 7.93 6.45 8.83
C VAL A 80 9.22 6.29 9.63
N LYS A 81 10.05 5.29 9.31
CA LYS A 81 11.35 5.09 9.96
C LYS A 81 12.28 6.30 9.76
N LEU A 82 12.37 6.82 8.54
CA LEU A 82 13.15 8.02 8.25
C LEU A 82 12.66 9.24 9.02
N GLY A 83 11.34 9.38 9.18
CA GLY A 83 10.74 10.41 10.03
C GLY A 83 11.09 10.25 11.51
N ILE A 84 11.14 9.02 12.04
CA ILE A 84 11.58 8.73 13.41
C ILE A 84 13.06 9.08 13.59
N ASP A 85 13.89 8.74 12.60
CA ASP A 85 15.33 9.03 12.59
C ASP A 85 15.65 10.50 12.26
N LYS A 86 14.63 11.33 12.00
CA LYS A 86 14.74 12.74 11.57
C LYS A 86 15.69 12.91 10.38
N SER A 87 15.65 11.96 9.46
CA SER A 87 16.45 11.98 8.25
C SER A 87 15.69 12.68 7.11
N ASP A 88 16.35 13.61 6.42
CA ASP A 88 15.83 14.21 5.18
C ASP A 88 16.03 13.32 3.95
N ALA A 89 16.68 12.16 4.12
CA ALA A 89 16.88 11.19 3.05
C ALA A 89 15.55 10.60 2.61
N ALA A 90 15.47 10.22 1.34
CA ALA A 90 14.32 9.54 0.80
C ALA A 90 14.53 8.02 0.80
N PRO A 91 13.46 7.22 0.96
CA PRO A 91 13.56 5.79 0.80
C PRO A 91 13.92 5.43 -0.66
N GLU A 92 14.79 4.45 -0.79
CA GLU A 92 15.08 3.79 -2.06
C GLU A 92 14.07 2.66 -2.31
N ILE A 93 13.83 2.35 -3.58
CA ILE A 93 12.96 1.24 -3.96
C ILE A 93 13.73 -0.08 -3.80
N ASP A 94 13.23 -0.95 -2.93
CA ASP A 94 13.75 -2.29 -2.71
C ASP A 94 12.55 -3.22 -2.59
N ILE A 95 12.13 -3.76 -3.74
CA ILE A 95 10.87 -4.50 -3.86
C ILE A 95 10.85 -5.70 -2.91
N GLY A 96 11.96 -6.44 -2.83
CA GLY A 96 12.05 -7.65 -2.01
C GLY A 96 11.94 -7.32 -0.52
N ARG A 97 12.74 -6.34 -0.05
CA ARG A 97 12.69 -5.91 1.35
C ARG A 97 11.35 -5.30 1.70
N GLN A 98 10.79 -4.46 0.84
CA GLN A 98 9.56 -3.71 1.10
C GLN A 98 8.34 -4.63 1.13
N VAL A 99 8.22 -5.60 0.23
CA VAL A 99 7.13 -6.60 0.30
C VAL A 99 7.20 -7.40 1.61
N ILE A 100 8.39 -7.80 2.05
CA ILE A 100 8.56 -8.52 3.33
C ILE A 100 8.22 -7.61 4.51
N ALA A 101 8.63 -6.34 4.47
CA ALA A 101 8.32 -5.36 5.51
C ALA A 101 6.81 -5.07 5.59
N GLY A 102 6.15 -4.91 4.44
CA GLY A 102 4.69 -4.76 4.34
C GLY A 102 3.96 -5.99 4.85
N LEU A 103 4.45 -7.20 4.56
CA LEU A 103 3.86 -8.42 5.11
C LEU A 103 3.98 -8.48 6.63
N LYS A 104 5.14 -8.11 7.19
CA LYS A 104 5.32 -8.01 8.64
C LYS A 104 4.38 -6.97 9.24
N TYR A 105 4.25 -5.81 8.58
CA TYR A 105 3.32 -4.75 8.99
C TYR A 105 1.87 -5.25 9.02
N LEU A 106 1.41 -5.95 7.98
CA LEU A 106 0.09 -6.56 7.92
C LEU A 106 -0.14 -7.56 9.08
N ILE A 107 0.82 -8.44 9.34
CA ILE A 107 0.73 -9.42 10.44
C ILE A 107 0.60 -8.70 11.79
N VAL A 108 1.45 -7.71 12.05
CA VAL A 108 1.38 -6.92 13.29
C VAL A 108 0.02 -6.21 13.40
N GLY A 109 -0.47 -5.61 12.31
CA GLY A 109 -1.80 -4.97 12.27
C GLY A 109 -2.93 -5.93 12.63
N ILE A 110 -2.92 -7.15 12.07
CA ILE A 110 -3.89 -8.21 12.41
C ILE A 110 -3.78 -8.55 13.91
N VAL A 111 -2.57 -8.81 14.41
CA VAL A 111 -2.35 -9.17 15.82
C VAL A 111 -2.86 -8.08 16.78
N TYR A 112 -2.64 -6.81 16.45
CA TYR A 112 -3.11 -5.68 17.25
C TYR A 112 -4.64 -5.53 17.26
N ILE A 113 -5.34 -6.02 16.23
CA ILE A 113 -6.81 -6.00 16.15
C ILE A 113 -7.45 -7.18 16.91
N ILE A 114 -6.75 -8.30 17.08
CA ILE A 114 -7.30 -9.50 17.74
C ILE A 114 -7.80 -9.20 19.16
N ILE A 115 -7.01 -8.49 19.97
CA ILE A 115 -7.39 -8.23 21.38
C ILE A 115 -8.65 -7.33 21.46
N PRO A 116 -8.71 -6.15 20.82
CA PRO A 116 -9.94 -5.34 20.76
C PRO A 116 -11.15 -6.11 20.25
N PHE A 117 -10.96 -6.96 19.23
CA PHE A 117 -12.04 -7.77 18.66
C PHE A 117 -12.58 -8.79 19.67
N ILE A 118 -11.71 -9.49 20.40
CA ILE A 118 -12.13 -10.41 21.48
C ILE A 118 -12.88 -9.65 22.58
N VAL A 119 -12.37 -8.50 23.02
CA VAL A 119 -13.04 -7.68 24.05
C VAL A 119 -14.43 -7.25 23.58
N MET A 120 -14.59 -6.85 22.32
CA MET A 120 -15.88 -6.50 21.72
C MET A 120 -16.86 -7.66 21.67
N LEU A 121 -16.40 -8.90 21.48
CA LEU A 121 -17.26 -10.09 21.45
C LEU A 121 -17.71 -10.55 22.84
N LEU A 122 -16.96 -10.22 23.89
CA LEU A 122 -17.23 -10.62 25.27
C LEU A 122 -18.11 -9.63 26.05
N LEU A 123 -18.17 -8.38 25.59
CA LEU A 123 -19.03 -7.31 26.13
C LEU A 123 -20.37 -7.28 25.40
#